data_AF-A0A7C3QJ99-F1
#
_entry.id   AF-A0A7C3QJ99-F1
#
_cell.length_a   1.000
_cell.length_b   1.000
_cell.length_c   1.000
_cell.angle_alpha   90.00
_cell.angle_beta   90.00
_cell.angle_gamma   90.00
#
_symmetry.space_group_name_H-M   'P 1'
#
loop_
_entity.id
_entity.type
_entity.pdbx_description
1 polymer ?
#
loop_
_entity_poly.entity_id
_entity_poly.type
_entity_poly.pdbx_seq_one_letter_code
_entity_poly.pdbx_strand_id
1 'polypeptide(L)'
;MLLAGSFALAQDAPNATAPSAPPSAPAEARLNVLKSEIPYFYSATPKEAVPLLVVIGPKEEWDLWFKETSARGWRLAVLPVPPVSEAAVKACEALLDELRARAPYDQRKVYLAGRGDFASGVFFAVSRAPHLWAAGVAVGGDAKAAVNSDRLFAANAQLVPILWMVHSSQRSAVEPVRRKLQAANFPFTFDDAQDPFAFLSQHSRDEFPAKIDCETGNRLFVRCYWMEATGIDPSRRNDAIRSTRVTPDLLASLDLGGFGYQTGKPGPGVLVEWLPPNYSGPLQLNDRIVAISGRPIHDAREYVEMMQQERAERPAAIMVERGKERIRLQTRVLLPKREEVVTIRMQAEYLPQSNDLFIVSRGVSEAKITLPERWVPANINWNGQPITRLDAAGCYVLSEGKA
;
A
#
# COMPACT_ATOMS: atom_id res chain seq x y z
N MET A 1 -23.30 7.90 -14.40
CA MET A 1 -23.99 9.03 -13.74
C MET A 1 -23.26 9.26 -12.43
N LEU A 2 -22.32 10.22 -12.43
CA LEU A 2 -21.37 10.47 -11.35
C LEU A 2 -22.07 11.23 -10.22
N LEU A 3 -22.27 10.58 -9.07
CA LEU A 3 -22.58 11.28 -7.84
C LEU A 3 -21.24 11.67 -7.19
N ALA A 4 -20.84 12.91 -7.43
CA ALA A 4 -19.80 13.58 -6.66
C ALA A 4 -20.34 13.80 -5.23
N GLY A 5 -19.95 12.91 -4.31
CA GLY A 5 -20.15 13.13 -2.88
C GLY A 5 -19.11 14.11 -2.38
N SER A 6 -19.49 15.38 -2.24
CA SER A 6 -18.69 16.39 -1.56
C SER A 6 -18.51 15.98 -0.09
N PHE A 7 -17.26 15.74 0.31
CA PHE A 7 -16.88 15.71 1.72
C PHE A 7 -16.91 17.14 2.25
N ALA A 8 -17.95 17.48 3.00
CA ALA A 8 -17.94 18.66 3.84
C ALA A 8 -17.26 18.27 5.16
N LEU A 9 -16.03 18.75 5.39
CA LEU A 9 -15.48 18.82 6.74
C LEU A 9 -16.44 19.69 7.57
N ALA A 10 -16.85 19.17 8.73
CA ALA A 10 -17.86 19.77 9.58
C ALA A 10 -17.62 21.28 9.80
N GLN A 11 -18.59 22.10 9.38
CA GLN A 11 -18.64 23.53 9.66
C GLN A 11 -19.47 23.76 10.92
N ASP A 12 -18.81 24.11 12.01
CA ASP A 12 -19.43 24.96 13.03
C ASP A 12 -19.03 26.41 12.73
N ALA A 13 -20.03 27.25 12.45
CA ALA A 13 -19.92 28.71 12.43
C ALA A 13 -20.44 29.22 13.80
N PRO A 14 -19.85 30.29 14.38
CA PRO A 14 -20.01 31.62 13.79
C PRO A 14 -18.81 32.57 13.97
N ASN A 15 -18.40 33.26 12.89
CA ASN A 15 -18.27 34.72 12.82
C ASN A 15 -17.55 35.12 11.53
N ALA A 16 -18.11 36.13 10.85
CA ALA A 16 -17.53 36.72 9.66
C ALA A 16 -16.18 37.38 9.97
N THR A 17 -15.11 36.90 9.35
CA THR A 17 -13.84 37.63 9.20
C THR A 17 -13.25 37.33 7.82
N ALA A 18 -13.17 38.39 7.00
CA ALA A 18 -12.36 38.61 5.78
C ALA A 18 -12.26 37.51 4.69
N PRO A 19 -12.19 37.87 3.40
CA PRO A 19 -11.90 36.91 2.34
C PRO A 19 -10.51 36.32 2.57
N SER A 20 -10.45 35.03 2.90
CA SER A 20 -9.21 34.25 2.93
C SER A 20 -8.51 34.45 1.59
N ALA A 21 -7.23 34.85 1.62
CA ALA A 21 -6.40 34.92 0.42
C ALA A 21 -6.55 33.62 -0.40
N PRO A 22 -6.61 33.68 -1.74
CA PRO A 22 -6.69 32.48 -2.55
C PRO A 22 -5.54 31.53 -2.17
N PRO A 23 -5.78 30.21 -2.14
CA PRO A 23 -4.70 29.25 -1.87
C PRO A 23 -3.55 29.55 -2.83
N SER A 24 -2.34 29.74 -2.29
CA SER A 24 -1.19 30.07 -3.14
C SER A 24 -1.00 28.95 -4.14
N ALA A 25 -0.87 29.29 -5.43
CA ALA A 25 -0.67 28.31 -6.47
C ALA A 25 0.51 27.38 -6.13
N PRO A 26 0.40 26.06 -6.35
CA PRO A 26 1.49 25.14 -6.07
C PRO A 26 2.72 25.47 -6.91
N ALA A 27 3.90 25.39 -6.31
CA ALA A 27 5.13 25.28 -7.09
C ALA A 27 5.20 23.88 -7.72
N GLU A 28 5.64 23.79 -8.97
CA GLU A 28 5.83 22.54 -9.70
C GLU A 28 7.31 22.25 -9.86
N ALA A 29 7.70 20.99 -9.65
CA ALA A 29 9.00 20.48 -9.97
C ALA A 29 8.87 19.02 -10.45
N ARG A 30 10.00 18.42 -10.85
CA ARG A 30 10.00 17.10 -11.47
C ARG A 30 11.08 16.22 -10.89
N LEU A 31 10.75 14.94 -10.71
CA LEU A 31 11.62 13.91 -10.19
C LEU A 31 12.03 12.98 -11.33
N ASN A 32 13.30 12.57 -11.33
CA ASN A 32 13.79 11.51 -12.21
C ASN A 32 13.81 10.19 -11.45
N VAL A 33 12.86 9.30 -11.74
CA VAL A 33 12.66 8.05 -11.00
C VAL A 33 12.55 6.92 -11.99
N LEU A 34 13.47 5.94 -11.92
CA LEU A 34 13.46 4.74 -12.77
C LEU A 34 13.33 5.05 -14.27
N LYS A 35 13.99 6.12 -14.74
CA LYS A 35 13.96 6.63 -16.14
C LYS A 35 12.65 7.31 -16.55
N SER A 36 11.77 7.60 -15.60
CA SER A 36 10.57 8.40 -15.82
C SER A 36 10.70 9.76 -15.15
N GLU A 37 10.16 10.78 -15.81
CA GLU A 37 10.04 12.13 -15.27
C GLU A 37 8.65 12.28 -14.65
N ILE A 38 8.59 12.49 -13.34
CA ILE A 38 7.34 12.53 -12.58
C ILE A 38 7.16 13.95 -12.03
N PRO A 39 6.10 14.68 -12.41
CA PRO A 39 5.83 15.98 -11.83
C PRO A 39 5.37 15.82 -10.38
N TYR A 40 5.64 16.82 -9.56
CA TYR A 40 5.07 16.95 -8.22
C TYR A 40 4.82 18.42 -7.89
N PHE A 41 3.89 18.64 -6.96
CA PHE A 41 3.47 19.96 -6.52
C PHE A 41 3.83 20.13 -5.05
N TYR A 42 4.33 21.30 -4.65
CA TYR A 42 4.76 21.51 -3.28
C TYR A 42 4.50 22.94 -2.78
N SER A 43 4.30 23.06 -1.47
CA SER A 43 4.02 24.35 -0.82
C SER A 43 5.28 25.18 -0.68
N ALA A 44 5.09 26.48 -0.41
CA ALA A 44 6.21 27.36 -0.12
C ALA A 44 7.12 26.78 0.98
N THR A 45 8.40 27.08 0.83
CA THR A 45 9.46 26.64 1.73
C THR A 45 9.39 27.41 3.05
N PRO A 46 9.16 26.74 4.19
CA PRO A 46 9.25 27.37 5.50
C PRO A 46 10.71 27.60 5.89
N LYS A 47 10.94 28.55 6.80
CA LYS A 47 12.27 28.86 7.34
C LYS A 47 12.76 27.83 8.36
N GLU A 48 11.83 27.14 9.01
CA GLU A 48 12.09 26.17 10.07
C GLU A 48 11.66 24.76 9.66
N ALA A 49 12.18 23.75 10.35
CA ALA A 49 11.76 22.37 10.16
C ALA A 49 10.34 22.17 10.69
N VAL A 50 9.37 22.04 9.79
CA VAL A 50 7.96 21.79 10.12
C VAL A 50 7.52 20.42 9.59
N PRO A 51 6.38 19.87 10.06
CA PRO A 51 5.82 18.64 9.52
C PRO A 51 5.56 18.72 8.01
N LEU A 52 5.67 17.58 7.34
CA LEU A 52 5.41 17.43 5.90
C LEU A 52 4.30 16.43 5.69
N LEU A 53 3.26 16.82 4.96
CA LEU A 53 2.25 15.92 4.42
C LEU A 53 2.57 15.62 2.95
N VAL A 54 2.74 14.34 2.63
CA VAL A 54 2.81 13.84 1.24
C VAL A 54 1.45 13.25 0.88
N VAL A 55 0.85 13.72 -0.21
CA VAL A 55 -0.40 13.22 -0.76
C VAL A 55 -0.12 12.45 -2.03
N ILE A 56 -0.48 11.17 -2.08
CA ILE A 56 -0.51 10.41 -3.33
C ILE A 56 -1.89 10.62 -3.94
N GLY A 57 -1.95 11.32 -5.08
CA GLY A 57 -3.20 11.73 -5.68
C GLY A 57 -2.99 12.72 -6.81
N PRO A 58 -4.03 13.00 -7.60
CA PRO A 58 -3.92 13.88 -8.73
C PRO A 58 -3.79 15.34 -8.23
N LYS A 59 -3.43 16.27 -9.12
CA LYS A 59 -3.17 17.67 -8.76
C LYS A 59 -4.34 18.33 -8.03
N GLU A 60 -5.56 17.91 -8.35
CA GLU A 60 -6.82 18.42 -7.80
C GLU A 60 -6.95 18.17 -6.29
N GLU A 61 -6.17 17.27 -5.71
CA GLU A 61 -6.08 17.10 -4.26
C GLU A 61 -5.41 18.31 -3.57
N TRP A 62 -4.67 19.14 -4.31
CA TRP A 62 -3.95 20.30 -3.76
C TRP A 62 -4.84 21.19 -2.90
N ASP A 63 -5.94 21.71 -3.45
CA ASP A 63 -6.78 22.69 -2.75
C ASP A 63 -7.41 22.10 -1.48
N LEU A 64 -7.74 20.80 -1.51
CA LEU A 64 -8.33 20.08 -0.39
C LEU A 64 -7.36 20.02 0.80
N TRP A 65 -6.10 19.63 0.56
CA TRP A 65 -5.12 19.43 1.62
C TRP A 65 -4.38 20.72 1.98
N PHE A 66 -4.23 21.66 1.04
CA PHE A 66 -3.45 22.89 1.24
C PHE A 66 -4.08 23.80 2.30
N LYS A 67 -5.41 23.94 2.30
CA LYS A 67 -6.10 24.76 3.31
C LYS A 67 -5.78 24.30 4.74
N GLU A 68 -5.90 23.01 5.00
CA GLU A 68 -5.73 22.45 6.34
C GLU A 68 -4.26 22.37 6.78
N THR A 69 -3.35 22.08 5.84
CA THR A 69 -1.90 22.06 6.12
C THR A 69 -1.35 23.47 6.36
N SER A 70 -1.73 24.45 5.54
CA SER A 70 -1.30 25.85 5.70
C SER A 70 -1.79 26.46 7.01
N ALA A 71 -3.04 26.20 7.41
CA ALA A 71 -3.58 26.62 8.71
C ALA A 71 -2.79 26.08 9.91
N ARG A 72 -2.10 24.94 9.75
CA ARG A 72 -1.27 24.29 10.77
C ARG A 72 0.23 24.60 10.63
N GLY A 73 0.61 25.39 9.62
CA GLY A 73 2.01 25.68 9.31
C GLY A 73 2.79 24.47 8.78
N TRP A 74 2.11 23.47 8.21
CA TRP A 74 2.74 22.28 7.64
C TRP A 74 3.13 22.51 6.19
N ARG A 75 4.14 21.77 5.72
CA ARG A 75 4.43 21.65 4.29
C ARG A 75 3.51 20.62 3.66
N LEU A 76 3.15 20.88 2.41
CA LEU A 76 2.39 19.96 1.57
C LEU A 76 3.21 19.61 0.33
N ALA A 77 3.19 18.33 -0.05
CA ALA A 77 3.58 17.86 -1.37
C ALA A 77 2.50 16.94 -1.93
N VAL A 78 2.13 17.13 -3.19
CA VAL A 78 1.18 16.27 -3.94
C VAL A 78 1.93 15.58 -5.06
N LEU A 79 1.84 14.25 -5.09
CA LEU A 79 2.52 13.38 -6.03
C LEU A 79 1.49 12.64 -6.91
N PRO A 80 1.29 13.08 -8.17
CA PRO A 80 0.36 12.49 -9.12
C PRO A 80 0.92 11.21 -9.73
N VAL A 81 0.97 10.14 -8.93
CA VAL A 81 1.44 8.82 -9.33
C VAL A 81 0.33 7.78 -9.15
N PRO A 82 0.35 6.66 -9.91
CA PRO A 82 -0.56 5.55 -9.67
C PRO A 82 -0.48 5.07 -8.21
N PRO A 83 -1.61 4.74 -7.57
CA PRO A 83 -1.63 4.48 -6.13
C PRO A 83 -0.82 3.25 -5.73
N VAL A 84 -0.86 2.19 -6.54
CA VAL A 84 -0.17 0.92 -6.26
C VAL A 84 0.88 0.67 -7.33
N SER A 85 2.10 1.16 -7.08
CA SER A 85 3.24 0.97 -7.97
C SER A 85 4.55 1.09 -7.19
N GLU A 86 5.51 0.23 -7.50
CA GLU A 86 6.86 0.34 -6.92
C GLU A 86 7.58 1.61 -7.37
N ALA A 87 7.32 2.07 -8.60
CA ALA A 87 7.83 3.36 -9.08
C ALA A 87 7.23 4.53 -8.29
N ALA A 88 5.96 4.44 -7.88
CA ALA A 88 5.32 5.46 -7.04
C ALA A 88 6.00 5.56 -5.66
N VAL A 89 6.33 4.44 -5.02
CA VAL A 89 7.04 4.44 -3.73
C VAL A 89 8.46 4.99 -3.88
N LYS A 90 9.16 4.65 -4.97
CA LYS A 90 10.48 5.26 -5.26
C LYS A 90 10.38 6.75 -5.58
N ALA A 91 9.27 7.20 -6.15
CA ALA A 91 9.02 8.62 -6.31
C ALA A 91 8.77 9.32 -4.97
N CYS A 92 8.13 8.68 -4.00
CA CYS A 92 8.06 9.20 -2.64
C CYS A 92 9.45 9.34 -1.99
N GLU A 93 10.31 8.34 -2.11
CA GLU A 93 11.70 8.42 -1.60
C GLU A 93 12.45 9.61 -2.24
N ALA A 94 12.44 9.69 -3.57
CA ALA A 94 13.10 10.77 -4.31
C ALA A 94 12.51 12.16 -3.99
N LEU A 95 11.19 12.25 -3.81
CA LEU A 95 10.51 13.48 -3.40
C LEU A 95 11.04 13.98 -2.05
N LEU A 96 11.16 13.08 -1.07
CA LEU A 96 11.64 13.45 0.26
C LEU A 96 13.09 13.92 0.22
N ASP A 97 13.96 13.24 -0.53
CA ASP A 97 15.35 13.66 -0.71
C ASP A 97 15.47 15.04 -1.39
N GLU A 98 14.70 15.27 -2.47
CA GLU A 98 14.62 16.54 -3.19
C GLU A 98 14.10 17.68 -2.29
N LEU A 99 13.02 17.43 -1.53
CA LEU A 99 12.47 18.42 -0.60
C LEU A 99 13.44 18.74 0.53
N ARG A 100 14.19 17.74 1.02
CA ARG A 100 15.21 17.91 2.07
C ARG A 100 16.35 18.79 1.57
N ALA A 101 16.78 18.60 0.33
CA ALA A 101 17.83 19.42 -0.29
C ALA A 101 17.39 20.88 -0.48
N ARG A 102 16.09 21.12 -0.72
CA ARG A 102 15.53 22.47 -0.89
C ARG A 102 15.37 23.22 0.42
N ALA A 103 14.88 22.54 1.45
CA ALA A 103 14.69 23.13 2.76
C ALA A 103 14.39 22.10 3.85
N PRO A 104 14.70 22.43 5.11
CA PRO A 104 14.41 21.55 6.22
C PRO A 104 12.90 21.28 6.34
N TYR A 105 12.59 20.05 6.74
CA TYR A 105 11.31 19.64 7.29
C TYR A 105 11.60 18.67 8.44
N ASP A 106 10.64 18.50 9.35
CA ASP A 106 10.79 17.56 10.46
C ASP A 106 10.70 16.12 9.93
N GLN A 107 11.85 15.44 9.85
CA GLN A 107 11.97 14.07 9.34
C GLN A 107 11.29 13.01 10.24
N ARG A 108 10.90 13.40 11.45
CA ARG A 108 10.12 12.56 12.36
C ARG A 108 8.62 12.79 12.20
N LYS A 109 8.19 13.80 11.44
CA LYS A 109 6.80 14.17 11.18
C LYS A 109 6.53 14.29 9.69
N VAL A 110 6.86 13.22 8.96
CA VAL A 110 6.50 13.02 7.56
C VAL A 110 5.28 12.13 7.51
N TYR A 111 4.18 12.64 7.01
CA TYR A 111 2.89 11.95 6.94
C TYR A 111 2.53 11.60 5.51
N LEU A 112 1.70 10.58 5.36
CA LEU A 112 1.19 10.14 4.06
C LEU A 112 -0.34 10.25 4.03
N ALA A 113 -0.90 10.72 2.93
CA ALA A 113 -2.34 10.71 2.71
C ALA A 113 -2.72 10.25 1.29
N GLY A 114 -3.92 9.67 1.18
CA GLY A 114 -4.54 9.29 -0.09
C GLY A 114 -6.05 9.19 0.07
N ARG A 115 -6.80 9.57 -0.97
CA ARG A 115 -8.27 9.62 -0.95
C ARG A 115 -8.89 8.85 -2.10
N GLY A 116 -10.04 8.24 -1.87
CA GLY A 116 -10.76 7.47 -2.89
C GLY A 116 -9.90 6.33 -3.43
N ASP A 117 -9.71 6.26 -4.75
CA ASP A 117 -8.89 5.21 -5.38
C ASP A 117 -7.42 5.21 -4.89
N PHE A 118 -6.95 6.34 -4.36
CA PHE A 118 -5.60 6.50 -3.80
C PHE A 118 -5.46 6.05 -2.35
N ALA A 119 -6.55 5.70 -1.67
CA ALA A 119 -6.52 5.10 -0.34
C ALA A 119 -5.61 3.85 -0.30
N SER A 120 -5.70 3.01 -1.33
CA SER A 120 -4.84 1.83 -1.50
C SER A 120 -3.34 2.16 -1.53
N GLY A 121 -2.96 3.33 -2.05
CA GLY A 121 -1.57 3.74 -2.12
C GLY A 121 -0.94 4.03 -0.76
N VAL A 122 -1.75 4.41 0.23
CA VAL A 122 -1.27 4.61 1.62
C VAL A 122 -0.81 3.28 2.21
N PHE A 123 -1.66 2.25 2.17
CA PHE A 123 -1.32 0.90 2.65
C PHE A 123 -0.10 0.34 1.92
N PHE A 124 -0.06 0.52 0.59
CA PHE A 124 1.02 0.04 -0.22
C PHE A 124 2.34 0.74 0.12
N ALA A 125 2.41 2.07 0.08
CA ALA A 125 3.64 2.81 0.33
C ALA A 125 4.16 2.64 1.76
N VAL A 126 3.27 2.57 2.76
CA VAL A 126 3.67 2.24 4.14
C VAL A 126 4.29 0.85 4.23
N SER A 127 3.67 -0.15 3.60
CA SER A 127 4.23 -1.49 3.60
C SER A 127 5.56 -1.59 2.82
N ARG A 128 5.74 -0.83 1.74
CA ARG A 128 6.97 -0.92 0.93
C ARG A 128 8.15 -0.12 1.50
N ALA A 129 7.90 1.01 2.15
CA ALA A 129 8.94 1.88 2.69
C ALA A 129 8.51 2.49 4.04
N PRO A 130 8.34 1.67 5.09
CA PRO A 130 7.75 2.14 6.36
C PRO A 130 8.60 3.19 7.07
N HIS A 131 9.91 3.15 6.84
CA HIS A 131 10.88 4.05 7.44
C HIS A 131 10.78 5.51 6.99
N LEU A 132 9.94 5.80 5.99
CA LEU A 132 9.69 7.17 5.52
C LEU A 132 8.61 7.88 6.33
N TRP A 133 7.71 7.12 6.98
CA TRP A 133 6.42 7.64 7.42
C TRP A 133 6.30 7.63 8.94
N ALA A 134 5.75 8.71 9.49
CA ALA A 134 5.34 8.79 10.89
C ALA A 134 3.92 8.27 11.11
N ALA A 135 3.02 8.50 10.14
CA ALA A 135 1.65 8.01 10.12
C ALA A 135 1.06 8.15 8.71
N GLY A 136 -0.01 7.41 8.43
CA GLY A 136 -0.77 7.47 7.19
C GLY A 136 -2.27 7.70 7.40
N VAL A 137 -2.91 8.40 6.46
CA VAL A 137 -4.38 8.55 6.42
C VAL A 137 -4.90 8.13 5.05
N ALA A 138 -5.80 7.16 5.03
CA ALA A 138 -6.57 6.76 3.86
C ALA A 138 -8.03 7.22 4.01
N VAL A 139 -8.50 8.13 3.15
CA VAL A 139 -9.86 8.69 3.22
C VAL A 139 -10.76 8.10 2.12
N GLY A 140 -11.82 7.43 2.53
CA GLY A 140 -12.71 6.65 1.67
C GLY A 140 -11.98 5.50 0.98
N GLY A 141 -12.52 5.11 -0.17
CA GLY A 141 -11.88 4.14 -1.07
C GLY A 141 -11.70 2.74 -0.46
N ASP A 142 -10.84 1.96 -1.07
CA ASP A 142 -10.57 0.57 -0.71
C ASP A 142 -9.05 0.26 -0.78
N ALA A 143 -8.55 -0.59 0.11
CA ALA A 143 -7.19 -1.13 0.08
C ALA A 143 -7.03 -2.32 -0.89
N LYS A 144 -8.10 -2.75 -1.58
CA LYS A 144 -8.12 -3.91 -2.49
C LYS A 144 -6.99 -3.94 -3.50
N ALA A 145 -6.66 -2.81 -4.14
CA ALA A 145 -5.59 -2.76 -5.12
C ALA A 145 -4.22 -3.09 -4.48
N ALA A 146 -3.97 -2.63 -3.25
CA ALA A 146 -2.75 -2.92 -2.51
C ALA A 146 -2.70 -4.39 -2.10
N VAL A 147 -3.81 -4.95 -1.59
CA VAL A 147 -3.93 -6.38 -1.28
C VAL A 147 -3.68 -7.23 -2.52
N ASN A 148 -4.30 -6.89 -3.64
CA ASN A 148 -4.21 -7.68 -4.88
C ASN A 148 -2.87 -7.55 -5.59
N SER A 149 -2.03 -6.59 -5.21
CA SER A 149 -0.64 -6.48 -5.69
C SER A 149 0.24 -7.69 -5.32
N ASP A 150 -0.15 -8.49 -4.33
CA ASP A 150 0.68 -9.57 -3.74
C ASP A 150 1.98 -9.07 -3.09
N ARG A 151 2.10 -7.75 -2.84
CA ARG A 151 3.28 -7.10 -2.26
C ARG A 151 3.00 -6.38 -0.95
N LEU A 152 1.84 -6.64 -0.34
CA LEU A 152 1.46 -6.06 0.94
C LEU A 152 1.87 -7.00 2.09
N PHE A 153 2.76 -6.55 2.95
CA PHE A 153 3.30 -7.29 4.09
C PHE A 153 2.96 -6.55 5.38
N ALA A 154 2.31 -7.24 6.33
CA ALA A 154 1.86 -6.65 7.58
C ALA A 154 2.99 -6.32 8.55
N ALA A 155 4.09 -7.10 8.53
CA ALA A 155 5.29 -6.82 9.33
C ALA A 155 5.81 -5.39 9.13
N ASN A 156 5.83 -4.94 7.88
CA ASN A 156 6.46 -3.68 7.52
C ASN A 156 5.72 -2.48 8.11
N ALA A 157 4.41 -2.59 8.31
CA ALA A 157 3.58 -1.48 8.77
C ALA A 157 3.48 -1.36 10.30
N GLN A 158 4.07 -2.28 11.08
CA GLN A 158 3.87 -2.35 12.55
C GLN A 158 4.23 -1.07 13.32
N LEU A 159 5.13 -0.25 12.76
CA LEU A 159 5.59 1.01 13.36
C LEU A 159 4.94 2.25 12.75
N VAL A 160 4.02 2.09 11.80
CA VAL A 160 3.39 3.21 11.09
C VAL A 160 1.87 3.11 11.28
N PRO A 161 1.29 3.89 12.19
CA PRO A 161 -0.15 3.91 12.39
C PRO A 161 -0.84 4.46 11.13
N ILE A 162 -1.90 3.76 10.70
CA ILE A 162 -2.74 4.16 9.56
C ILE A 162 -4.16 4.39 10.06
N LEU A 163 -4.72 5.56 9.80
CA LEU A 163 -6.15 5.82 9.95
C LEU A 163 -6.84 5.60 8.60
N TRP A 164 -7.76 4.66 8.54
CA TRP A 164 -8.60 4.39 7.37
C TRP A 164 -10.03 4.87 7.63
N MET A 165 -10.38 6.00 7.03
CA MET A 165 -11.66 6.66 7.21
C MET A 165 -12.65 6.23 6.15
N VAL A 166 -13.63 5.41 6.50
CA VAL A 166 -14.64 4.94 5.53
C VAL A 166 -16.03 5.29 6.02
N HIS A 167 -16.70 6.16 5.25
CA HIS A 167 -18.06 6.59 5.54
C HIS A 167 -19.01 5.38 5.71
N SER A 168 -19.95 5.48 6.64
CA SER A 168 -20.94 4.43 6.96
C SER A 168 -21.58 3.77 5.72
N SER A 169 -21.91 4.54 4.68
CA SER A 169 -22.50 4.06 3.42
C SER A 169 -21.57 3.19 2.57
N GLN A 170 -20.26 3.25 2.78
CA GLN A 170 -19.25 2.48 2.03
C GLN A 170 -18.71 1.28 2.82
N ARG A 171 -19.02 1.17 4.13
CA ARG A 171 -18.46 0.14 5.01
C ARG A 171 -18.69 -1.28 4.51
N SER A 172 -19.89 -1.58 4.00
CA SER A 172 -20.21 -2.92 3.48
C SER A 172 -19.35 -3.30 2.27
N ALA A 173 -18.98 -2.33 1.42
CA ALA A 173 -18.18 -2.57 0.23
C ALA A 173 -16.71 -2.91 0.57
N VAL A 174 -16.17 -2.30 1.63
CA VAL A 174 -14.76 -2.48 2.03
C VAL A 174 -14.56 -3.58 3.08
N GLU A 175 -15.64 -4.07 3.70
CA GLU A 175 -15.61 -5.07 4.77
C GLU A 175 -14.81 -6.34 4.43
N PRO A 176 -14.90 -6.92 3.22
CA PRO A 176 -14.09 -8.10 2.88
C PRO A 176 -12.59 -7.82 2.95
N VAL A 177 -12.15 -6.65 2.47
CA VAL A 177 -10.75 -6.25 2.49
C VAL A 177 -10.30 -5.91 3.91
N ARG A 178 -11.15 -5.25 4.70
CA ARG A 178 -10.92 -4.98 6.11
C ARG A 178 -10.63 -6.28 6.88
N ARG A 179 -11.45 -7.31 6.70
CA ARG A 179 -11.25 -8.63 7.35
C ARG A 179 -9.94 -9.29 6.94
N LYS A 180 -9.53 -9.16 5.68
CA LYS A 180 -8.24 -9.70 5.21
C LYS A 180 -7.05 -9.00 5.86
N LEU A 181 -7.09 -7.68 5.94
CA LEU A 181 -6.06 -6.90 6.64
C LEU A 181 -5.98 -7.29 8.11
N GLN A 182 -7.12 -7.45 8.78
CA GLN A 182 -7.18 -7.90 10.18
C GLN A 182 -6.63 -9.33 10.35
N ALA A 183 -7.01 -10.27 9.49
CA ALA A 183 -6.51 -11.64 9.54
C ALA A 183 -4.99 -11.74 9.34
N ALA A 184 -4.40 -10.78 8.62
CA ALA A 184 -2.96 -10.68 8.43
C ALA A 184 -2.25 -9.86 9.53
N ASN A 185 -2.97 -9.38 10.55
CA ASN A 185 -2.47 -8.45 11.58
C ASN A 185 -1.87 -7.17 11.00
N PHE A 186 -2.43 -6.67 9.88
CA PHE A 186 -2.03 -5.39 9.31
C PHE A 186 -2.55 -4.26 10.22
N PRO A 187 -1.70 -3.34 10.68
CA PRO A 187 -2.11 -2.31 11.63
C PRO A 187 -2.87 -1.19 10.94
N PHE A 188 -4.09 -0.93 11.38
CA PHE A 188 -4.87 0.25 11.00
C PHE A 188 -5.97 0.53 12.03
N THR A 189 -6.35 1.79 12.15
CA THR A 189 -7.56 2.26 12.83
C THR A 189 -8.64 2.48 11.79
N PHE A 190 -9.85 2.00 12.04
CA PHE A 190 -10.99 2.13 11.12
C PHE A 190 -12.07 3.00 11.75
N ASP A 191 -12.14 4.26 11.33
CA ASP A 191 -13.00 5.28 11.96
C ASP A 191 -13.37 6.37 10.94
N ASP A 192 -14.64 6.75 10.86
CA ASP A 192 -15.14 7.81 9.97
C ASP A 192 -15.35 9.17 10.63
N ALA A 193 -15.20 9.28 11.97
CA ALA A 193 -15.42 10.52 12.72
C ALA A 193 -14.13 11.21 13.17
N GLN A 194 -12.99 10.52 13.12
CA GLN A 194 -11.72 11.06 13.60
C GLN A 194 -11.18 12.16 12.68
N ASP A 195 -10.69 13.29 13.24
CA ASP A 195 -9.98 14.31 12.46
C ASP A 195 -8.62 13.74 11.98
N PRO A 196 -8.39 13.63 10.65
CA PRO A 196 -7.16 13.09 10.11
C PRO A 196 -5.92 13.88 10.50
N PHE A 197 -6.02 15.21 10.64
CA PHE A 197 -4.86 16.02 11.02
C PHE A 197 -4.54 15.92 12.50
N ALA A 198 -5.56 15.82 13.35
CA ALA A 198 -5.37 15.54 14.77
C ALA A 198 -4.70 14.17 14.97
N PHE A 199 -5.15 13.14 14.24
CA PHE A 199 -4.51 11.81 14.23
C PHE A 199 -3.04 11.90 13.83
N LEU A 200 -2.74 12.50 12.67
CA LEU A 200 -1.35 12.63 12.20
C LEU A 200 -0.45 13.36 13.21
N SER A 201 -0.94 14.45 13.79
CA SER A 201 -0.18 15.29 14.74
C SER A 201 0.28 14.57 16.01
N GLN A 202 -0.42 13.51 16.40
CA GLN A 202 -0.10 12.71 17.59
C GLN A 202 1.07 11.76 17.36
N HIS A 203 1.47 11.56 16.11
CA HIS A 203 2.47 10.55 15.75
C HIS A 203 3.80 11.17 15.35
N SER A 204 4.86 10.49 15.74
CA SER A 204 6.22 10.82 15.36
C SER A 204 6.98 9.52 15.12
N ARG A 205 7.75 9.48 14.04
CA ARG A 205 8.60 8.35 13.70
C ARG A 205 9.82 8.34 14.63
N ASP A 206 10.13 7.17 15.20
CA ASP A 206 11.46 6.92 15.75
C ASP A 206 12.41 6.58 14.60
N GLU A 207 13.56 7.24 14.56
CA GLU A 207 14.59 6.93 13.57
C GLU A 207 15.27 5.60 13.87
N PHE A 208 15.44 5.30 15.16
CA PHE A 208 16.06 4.08 15.66
C PHE A 208 15.12 3.33 16.60
N PRO A 209 13.98 2.82 16.09
CA PRO A 209 13.06 2.01 16.87
C PRO A 209 13.79 0.76 17.36
N ALA A 210 13.55 0.37 18.62
CA ALA A 210 14.21 -0.78 19.23
C ALA A 210 13.91 -2.09 18.49
N LYS A 211 12.73 -2.21 17.88
CA LYS A 211 12.31 -3.41 17.16
C LYS A 211 11.84 -3.06 15.75
N ILE A 212 12.29 -3.80 14.75
CA ILE A 212 11.88 -3.70 13.35
C ILE A 212 11.57 -5.08 12.75
N ASP A 213 10.67 -5.12 11.78
CA ASP A 213 10.25 -6.34 11.10
C ASP A 213 9.88 -6.02 9.65
N CYS A 214 10.60 -6.62 8.71
CA CYS A 214 10.58 -6.16 7.33
C CYS A 214 10.67 -7.36 6.38
N GLU A 215 9.67 -7.48 5.51
CA GLU A 215 9.53 -8.51 4.50
C GLU A 215 9.42 -7.88 3.11
N THR A 216 10.13 -8.42 2.14
CA THR A 216 10.03 -7.97 0.75
C THR A 216 10.27 -9.10 -0.23
N GLY A 217 9.59 -9.05 -1.36
CA GLY A 217 9.89 -9.85 -2.55
C GLY A 217 10.55 -9.04 -3.67
N ASN A 218 11.05 -7.82 -3.38
CA ASN A 218 11.72 -6.99 -4.38
C ASN A 218 12.97 -6.34 -3.77
N ARG A 219 14.07 -6.44 -4.52
CA ARG A 219 15.39 -5.88 -4.20
C ARG A 219 15.41 -4.36 -4.08
N LEU A 220 14.45 -3.66 -4.66
CA LEU A 220 14.31 -2.20 -4.50
C LEU A 220 13.92 -1.79 -3.08
N PHE A 221 13.35 -2.70 -2.27
CA PHE A 221 12.78 -2.38 -0.95
C PHE A 221 13.38 -3.26 0.15
N VAL A 222 14.70 -3.35 0.18
CA VAL A 222 15.47 -4.16 1.15
C VAL A 222 15.84 -3.41 2.42
N ARG A 223 15.66 -2.09 2.42
CA ARG A 223 15.92 -1.21 3.57
C ARG A 223 14.67 -1.02 4.42
N CYS A 224 14.89 -1.04 5.72
CA CYS A 224 13.88 -0.80 6.72
C CYS A 224 14.54 -0.16 7.95
N TYR A 225 14.26 1.14 8.14
CA TYR A 225 14.83 1.98 9.19
C TYR A 225 16.37 1.96 9.15
N TRP A 226 16.97 1.39 10.19
CA TRP A 226 18.41 1.29 10.40
C TRP A 226 19.01 -0.03 9.91
N MET A 227 18.25 -0.88 9.21
CA MET A 227 18.75 -2.15 8.65
C MET A 227 18.44 -2.26 7.15
N GLU A 228 19.33 -2.90 6.40
CA GLU A 228 19.21 -3.11 4.95
C GLU A 228 19.81 -4.46 4.56
N ALA A 229 19.07 -5.29 3.83
CA ALA A 229 19.61 -6.55 3.31
C ALA A 229 20.49 -6.26 2.09
N THR A 230 21.78 -6.61 2.17
CA THR A 230 22.75 -6.41 1.09
C THR A 230 23.10 -7.73 0.37
N GLY A 231 22.96 -8.86 1.06
CA GLY A 231 23.13 -10.21 0.49
C GLY A 231 21.84 -11.02 0.58
N ILE A 232 21.27 -11.37 -0.58
CA ILE A 232 20.04 -12.17 -0.68
C ILE A 232 20.39 -13.59 -1.12
N ASP A 233 20.04 -14.57 -0.30
CA ASP A 233 20.26 -15.98 -0.57
C ASP A 233 18.99 -16.79 -0.28
N PRO A 234 18.15 -17.06 -1.30
CA PRO A 234 16.92 -17.84 -1.18
C PRO A 234 17.09 -19.23 -0.57
N SER A 235 18.29 -19.81 -0.64
CA SER A 235 18.59 -21.14 -0.09
C SER A 235 18.62 -21.12 1.44
N ARG A 236 18.87 -19.95 2.05
CA ARG A 236 18.85 -19.75 3.51
C ARG A 236 17.43 -19.62 4.04
N ARG A 237 16.70 -20.73 3.99
CA ARG A 237 15.38 -20.83 4.61
C ARG A 237 15.54 -20.80 6.12
N ASN A 238 14.76 -19.94 6.76
CA ASN A 238 14.58 -19.93 8.20
C ASN A 238 13.09 -20.08 8.46
N ASP A 239 12.69 -21.22 9.02
CA ASP A 239 11.30 -21.56 9.30
C ASP A 239 10.76 -20.86 10.56
N ALA A 240 11.62 -20.18 11.33
CA ALA A 240 11.22 -19.46 12.54
C ALA A 240 10.36 -18.21 12.24
N ILE A 241 10.52 -17.60 11.06
CA ILE A 241 9.76 -16.40 10.65
C ILE A 241 8.89 -16.69 9.42
N ARG A 242 7.59 -16.85 9.65
CA ARG A 242 6.59 -17.07 8.58
C ARG A 242 6.42 -15.84 7.68
N SER A 243 5.77 -15.95 6.53
CA SER A 243 5.40 -14.75 5.78
C SER A 243 4.27 -14.00 6.49
N THR A 244 4.30 -12.67 6.43
CA THR A 244 3.23 -11.75 6.86
C THR A 244 2.48 -11.15 5.68
N ARG A 245 2.64 -11.73 4.50
CA ARG A 245 1.96 -11.30 3.29
C ARG A 245 0.45 -11.36 3.50
N VAL A 246 -0.22 -10.25 3.20
CA VAL A 246 -1.68 -10.21 3.15
C VAL A 246 -2.14 -11.01 1.95
N THR A 247 -2.99 -12.02 2.18
CA THR A 247 -3.42 -12.91 1.11
C THR A 247 -4.25 -12.14 0.07
N PRO A 248 -3.78 -12.08 -1.20
CA PRO A 248 -4.52 -11.37 -2.24
C PRO A 248 -5.86 -12.06 -2.55
N ASP A 249 -6.77 -11.37 -3.25
CA ASP A 249 -7.90 -12.04 -3.87
C ASP A 249 -7.42 -13.07 -4.88
N LEU A 250 -8.10 -14.22 -4.88
CA LEU A 250 -8.05 -15.13 -6.01
C LEU A 250 -8.89 -14.48 -7.10
N LEU A 251 -8.22 -13.88 -8.08
CA LEU A 251 -8.84 -13.31 -9.27
C LEU A 251 -9.15 -14.42 -10.26
N ALA A 252 -9.95 -15.40 -9.83
CA ALA A 252 -10.34 -16.47 -10.73
C ALA A 252 -11.11 -15.88 -11.91
N SER A 253 -10.97 -16.50 -13.07
CA SER A 253 -11.68 -16.08 -14.27
C SER A 253 -12.05 -17.29 -15.10
N LEU A 254 -13.01 -17.13 -16.00
CA LEU A 254 -13.32 -18.16 -16.98
C LEU A 254 -12.32 -18.06 -18.13
N ASP A 255 -11.82 -19.21 -18.61
CA ASP A 255 -10.96 -19.31 -19.79
C ASP A 255 -11.76 -19.07 -21.07
N LEU A 256 -12.10 -17.80 -21.29
CA LEU A 256 -12.89 -17.32 -22.41
C LEU A 256 -12.16 -16.21 -23.16
N GLY A 257 -10.84 -16.07 -23.01
CA GLY A 257 -10.05 -15.07 -23.73
C GLY A 257 -10.16 -13.62 -23.24
N GLY A 258 -10.64 -13.40 -22.02
CA GLY A 258 -10.85 -12.07 -21.43
C GLY A 258 -12.05 -11.33 -22.02
N PHE A 259 -12.90 -10.78 -21.16
CA PHE A 259 -14.08 -10.01 -21.57
C PHE A 259 -14.41 -8.95 -20.52
N GLY A 260 -15.04 -7.87 -20.95
CA GLY A 260 -15.42 -6.74 -20.11
C GLY A 260 -16.91 -6.70 -19.85
N TYR A 261 -17.28 -6.31 -18.64
CA TYR A 261 -18.65 -6.19 -18.17
C TYR A 261 -18.74 -5.13 -17.06
N GLN A 262 -19.91 -4.51 -16.91
CA GLN A 262 -20.18 -3.59 -15.81
C GLN A 262 -20.79 -4.30 -14.59
N THR A 263 -20.09 -4.28 -13.46
CA THR A 263 -20.55 -4.86 -12.18
C THR A 263 -21.82 -4.22 -11.62
N GLY A 264 -22.14 -2.99 -12.02
CA GLY A 264 -23.34 -2.26 -11.57
C GLY A 264 -24.60 -2.54 -12.39
N LYS A 265 -24.52 -3.29 -13.50
CA LYS A 265 -25.69 -3.53 -14.34
C LYS A 265 -26.60 -4.61 -13.75
N PRO A 266 -27.93 -4.39 -13.74
CA PRO A 266 -28.87 -5.37 -13.23
C PRO A 266 -28.94 -6.61 -14.12
N GLY A 267 -29.39 -7.70 -13.49
CA GLY A 267 -29.54 -9.03 -14.05
C GLY A 267 -30.60 -9.23 -15.14
N PRO A 268 -30.79 -10.49 -15.58
CA PRO A 268 -30.06 -11.68 -15.13
C PRO A 268 -28.64 -11.77 -15.72
N GLY A 269 -27.67 -12.33 -15.00
CA GLY A 269 -26.36 -12.70 -15.54
C GLY A 269 -25.39 -11.55 -15.84
N VAL A 270 -24.29 -11.90 -16.51
CA VAL A 270 -23.19 -10.99 -16.88
C VAL A 270 -23.29 -10.62 -18.36
N LEU A 271 -23.50 -9.35 -18.65
CA LEU A 271 -23.49 -8.85 -20.04
C LEU A 271 -22.07 -8.63 -20.54
N VAL A 272 -21.71 -9.23 -21.67
CA VAL A 272 -20.45 -9.01 -22.36
C VAL A 272 -20.53 -7.69 -23.15
N GLU A 273 -19.82 -6.68 -22.67
CA GLU A 273 -19.85 -5.33 -23.26
C GLU A 273 -18.57 -4.96 -24.00
N TRP A 274 -17.50 -5.71 -23.75
CA TRP A 274 -16.22 -5.49 -24.39
C TRP A 274 -15.49 -6.82 -24.61
N LEU A 275 -14.80 -6.89 -25.73
CA LEU A 275 -13.87 -7.96 -26.08
C LEU A 275 -12.56 -7.31 -26.57
N PRO A 276 -11.39 -7.93 -26.30
CA PRO A 276 -10.11 -7.38 -26.74
C PRO A 276 -9.98 -7.33 -28.27
N PRO A 277 -9.12 -6.45 -28.81
CA PRO A 277 -8.76 -6.48 -30.23
C PRO A 277 -8.24 -7.86 -30.63
N ASN A 278 -8.69 -8.39 -31.78
CA ASN A 278 -8.36 -9.74 -32.27
C ASN A 278 -8.79 -10.88 -31.34
N TYR A 279 -9.87 -10.69 -30.59
CA TYR A 279 -10.46 -11.73 -29.76
C TYR A 279 -10.84 -12.97 -30.59
N SER A 280 -10.34 -14.13 -30.16
CA SER A 280 -10.55 -15.44 -30.78
C SER A 280 -11.28 -16.42 -29.85
N GLY A 281 -11.81 -15.94 -28.72
CA GLY A 281 -12.58 -16.75 -27.79
C GLY A 281 -14.03 -16.98 -28.24
N PRO A 282 -14.82 -17.74 -27.44
CA PRO A 282 -16.14 -18.20 -27.87
C PRO A 282 -17.27 -17.18 -27.65
N LEU A 283 -17.02 -16.06 -26.95
CA LEU A 283 -18.02 -15.05 -26.66
C LEU A 283 -18.22 -14.05 -27.82
N GLN A 284 -19.38 -13.43 -27.86
CA GLN A 284 -19.70 -12.32 -28.74
C GLN A 284 -20.16 -11.11 -27.91
N LEU A 285 -20.05 -9.91 -28.49
CA LEU A 285 -20.64 -8.72 -27.87
C LEU A 285 -22.13 -8.93 -27.67
N ASN A 286 -22.64 -8.50 -26.51
CA ASN A 286 -24.01 -8.69 -26.04
C ASN A 286 -24.41 -10.12 -25.66
N ASP A 287 -23.47 -11.08 -25.66
CA ASP A 287 -23.69 -12.35 -24.99
C ASP A 287 -23.96 -12.10 -23.50
N ARG A 288 -24.85 -12.90 -22.91
CA ARG A 288 -25.17 -12.82 -21.49
C ARG A 288 -24.90 -14.14 -20.80
N ILE A 289 -23.92 -14.18 -19.91
CA ILE A 289 -23.57 -15.37 -19.14
C ILE A 289 -24.57 -15.49 -17.98
N VAL A 290 -25.48 -16.45 -18.05
CA VAL A 290 -26.59 -16.60 -17.09
C VAL A 290 -26.39 -17.72 -16.08
N ALA A 291 -25.42 -18.61 -16.30
CA ALA A 291 -25.07 -19.65 -15.33
C ALA A 291 -23.63 -20.13 -15.49
N ILE A 292 -23.01 -20.55 -14.38
CA ILE A 292 -21.71 -21.24 -14.35
C ILE A 292 -21.89 -22.56 -13.60
N SER A 293 -21.49 -23.67 -14.24
CA SER A 293 -21.60 -25.03 -13.72
C SER A 293 -23.01 -25.37 -13.19
N GLY A 294 -24.04 -24.88 -13.89
CA GLY A 294 -25.44 -25.08 -13.51
C GLY A 294 -25.96 -24.16 -12.40
N ARG A 295 -25.11 -23.32 -11.79
CA ARG A 295 -25.54 -22.27 -10.85
C ARG A 295 -25.95 -21.02 -11.63
N PRO A 296 -27.22 -20.55 -11.50
CA PRO A 296 -27.64 -19.29 -12.08
C PRO A 296 -26.81 -18.12 -11.55
N ILE A 297 -26.65 -17.10 -12.37
CA ILE A 297 -26.05 -15.83 -12.01
C ILE A 297 -27.15 -14.78 -12.12
N HIS A 298 -27.48 -14.17 -11.00
CA HIS A 298 -28.46 -13.10 -10.89
C HIS A 298 -27.91 -11.83 -11.52
N ASP A 299 -26.66 -11.44 -11.24
CA ASP A 299 -26.07 -10.24 -11.82
C ASP A 299 -24.53 -10.31 -11.90
N ALA A 300 -23.92 -9.25 -12.41
CA ALA A 300 -22.47 -9.17 -12.53
C ALA A 300 -21.72 -9.12 -11.19
N ARG A 301 -22.37 -8.77 -10.07
CA ARG A 301 -21.75 -8.82 -8.74
C ARG A 301 -21.65 -10.27 -8.26
N GLU A 302 -22.72 -11.04 -8.43
CA GLU A 302 -22.70 -12.45 -8.05
C GLU A 302 -21.66 -13.24 -8.86
N TYR A 303 -21.46 -12.92 -10.14
CA TYR A 303 -20.35 -13.50 -10.90
C TYR A 303 -18.99 -13.24 -10.26
N VAL A 304 -18.73 -11.99 -9.84
CA VAL A 304 -17.48 -11.63 -9.16
C VAL A 304 -17.34 -12.39 -7.84
N GLU A 305 -18.41 -12.47 -7.05
CA GLU A 305 -18.42 -13.21 -5.78
C GLU A 305 -18.16 -14.71 -6.00
N MET A 306 -18.78 -15.31 -7.02
CA MET A 306 -18.55 -16.72 -7.38
C MET A 306 -17.09 -16.95 -7.76
N MET A 307 -16.51 -16.12 -8.64
CA MET A 307 -15.11 -16.25 -9.02
C MET A 307 -14.16 -16.03 -7.83
N GLN A 308 -14.47 -15.10 -6.93
CA GLN A 308 -13.70 -14.88 -5.70
C GLN A 308 -13.75 -16.07 -4.72
N GLN A 309 -14.73 -16.95 -4.82
CA GLN A 309 -14.85 -18.17 -4.01
C GLN A 309 -14.08 -19.36 -4.58
N GLU A 310 -13.66 -19.31 -5.86
CA GLU A 310 -12.91 -20.40 -6.47
C GLU A 310 -11.51 -20.52 -5.83
N ARG A 311 -11.07 -21.76 -5.61
CA ARG A 311 -9.80 -22.11 -4.95
C ARG A 311 -8.91 -23.03 -5.76
N ALA A 312 -9.41 -23.56 -6.87
CA ALA A 312 -8.67 -24.44 -7.76
C ALA A 312 -9.05 -24.19 -9.22
N GLU A 313 -8.09 -24.41 -10.12
CA GLU A 313 -8.40 -24.56 -11.54
C GLU A 313 -9.26 -25.81 -11.74
N ARG A 314 -10.37 -25.68 -12.46
CA ARG A 314 -11.27 -26.80 -12.72
C ARG A 314 -12.06 -26.61 -14.00
N PRO A 315 -12.45 -27.69 -14.71
CA PRO A 315 -13.41 -27.59 -15.79
C PRO A 315 -14.71 -26.93 -15.32
N ALA A 316 -15.30 -26.12 -16.19
CA ALA A 316 -16.58 -25.47 -15.96
C ALA A 316 -17.37 -25.42 -17.27
N ALA A 317 -18.69 -25.45 -17.16
CA ALA A 317 -19.56 -25.17 -18.29
C ALA A 317 -20.36 -23.91 -18.00
N ILE A 318 -20.46 -23.00 -18.97
CA ILE A 318 -21.31 -21.82 -18.83
C ILE A 318 -22.52 -21.91 -19.74
N MET A 319 -23.60 -21.27 -19.30
CA MET A 319 -24.76 -21.02 -20.15
C MET A 319 -24.75 -19.56 -20.58
N VAL A 320 -24.77 -19.36 -21.89
CA VAL A 320 -24.79 -18.04 -22.53
C VAL A 320 -26.12 -17.85 -23.24
N GLU A 321 -26.76 -16.71 -23.02
CA GLU A 321 -27.86 -16.24 -23.84
C GLU A 321 -27.32 -15.34 -24.95
N ARG A 322 -27.57 -15.76 -26.19
CA ARG A 322 -27.21 -15.03 -27.42
C ARG A 322 -28.48 -14.76 -28.20
N GLY A 323 -28.98 -13.54 -28.11
CA GLY A 323 -30.30 -13.20 -28.65
C GLY A 323 -31.40 -14.02 -27.96
N LYS A 324 -32.02 -14.97 -28.68
CA LYS A 324 -33.05 -15.88 -28.15
C LYS A 324 -32.53 -17.29 -27.86
N GLU A 325 -31.27 -17.57 -28.19
CA GLU A 325 -30.68 -18.89 -28.04
C GLU A 325 -29.96 -19.05 -26.70
N ARG A 326 -29.99 -20.26 -26.14
CA ARG A 326 -29.19 -20.66 -24.98
C ARG A 326 -28.11 -21.63 -25.40
N ILE A 327 -26.87 -21.18 -25.32
CA ILE A 327 -25.69 -21.91 -25.77
C ILE A 327 -24.92 -22.38 -24.55
N ARG A 328 -24.57 -23.67 -24.49
CA ARG A 328 -23.67 -24.20 -23.48
C ARG A 328 -22.23 -24.18 -24.01
N LEU A 329 -21.33 -23.48 -23.31
CA LEU A 329 -19.91 -23.45 -23.64
C LEU A 329 -19.11 -24.19 -22.57
N GLN A 330 -18.21 -25.07 -23.00
CA GLN A 330 -17.23 -25.69 -22.11
C GLN A 330 -16.02 -24.75 -21.97
N THR A 331 -15.54 -24.59 -20.74
CA THR A 331 -14.41 -23.75 -20.38
C THR A 331 -13.76 -24.33 -19.12
N ARG A 332 -12.92 -23.55 -18.46
CA ARG A 332 -12.36 -23.85 -17.15
C ARG A 332 -12.28 -22.57 -16.33
N VAL A 333 -12.38 -22.73 -15.02
CA VAL A 333 -11.95 -21.70 -14.09
C VAL A 333 -10.42 -21.69 -14.12
N LEU A 334 -9.85 -20.54 -14.42
CA LEU A 334 -8.45 -20.24 -14.28
C LEU A 334 -8.21 -19.55 -12.96
N LEU A 335 -7.12 -19.91 -12.31
CA LEU A 335 -6.52 -19.08 -11.28
C LEU A 335 -5.27 -18.45 -11.89
N PRO A 336 -5.10 -17.12 -11.82
CA PRO A 336 -3.86 -16.52 -12.26
C PRO A 336 -2.73 -17.14 -11.44
N LYS A 337 -1.81 -17.83 -12.12
CA LYS A 337 -0.57 -18.33 -11.53
C LYS A 337 0.23 -17.12 -11.09
N ARG A 338 0.22 -16.85 -9.79
CA ARG A 338 1.15 -15.90 -9.17
C ARG A 338 2.42 -16.69 -8.93
N GLU A 339 3.52 -16.33 -9.59
CA GLU A 339 4.81 -16.90 -9.27
C GLU A 339 5.06 -16.66 -7.78
N GLU A 340 5.40 -17.71 -7.03
CA GLU A 340 5.84 -17.55 -5.65
C GLU A 340 7.08 -16.68 -5.65
N VAL A 341 6.89 -15.40 -5.37
CA VAL A 341 8.03 -14.52 -5.20
C VAL A 341 8.73 -14.97 -3.93
N VAL A 342 9.96 -15.44 -4.09
CA VAL A 342 10.87 -15.64 -2.96
C VAL A 342 10.90 -14.33 -2.18
N THR A 343 10.40 -14.36 -0.95
CA THR A 343 10.53 -13.23 -0.03
C THR A 343 11.74 -13.42 0.85
N ILE A 344 12.38 -12.31 1.16
CA ILE A 344 13.29 -12.20 2.28
C ILE A 344 12.56 -11.53 3.42
N ARG A 345 12.92 -11.89 4.66
CA ARG A 345 12.40 -11.24 5.86
C ARG A 345 13.53 -11.05 6.87
N MET A 346 13.54 -9.91 7.54
CA MET A 346 14.43 -9.62 8.65
C MET A 346 13.64 -9.03 9.80
N GLN A 347 13.80 -9.61 10.98
CA GLN A 347 13.37 -9.08 12.25
C GLN A 347 14.61 -8.68 13.03
N ALA A 348 14.59 -7.54 13.69
CA ALA A 348 15.68 -7.17 14.58
C ALA A 348 15.16 -6.44 15.81
N GLU A 349 15.78 -6.69 16.97
CA GLU A 349 15.37 -6.15 18.26
C GLU A 349 16.59 -5.83 19.14
N TYR A 350 16.70 -4.58 19.57
CA TYR A 350 17.67 -4.11 20.55
C TYR A 350 17.09 -4.19 21.96
N LEU A 351 17.80 -4.84 22.88
CA LEU A 351 17.44 -4.96 24.29
C LEU A 351 18.36 -4.08 25.14
N PRO A 352 17.89 -2.92 25.65
CA PRO A 352 18.73 -1.99 26.41
C PRO A 352 19.28 -2.56 27.71
N GLN A 353 18.66 -3.58 28.30
CA GLN A 353 19.07 -4.15 29.59
C GLN A 353 20.34 -5.00 29.47
N SER A 354 20.55 -5.66 28.33
CA SER A 354 21.71 -6.51 28.06
C SER A 354 22.65 -5.93 26.99
N ASN A 355 22.24 -4.84 26.34
CA ASN A 355 22.86 -4.28 25.15
C ASN A 355 23.01 -5.31 24.02
N ASP A 356 22.03 -6.20 23.88
CA ASP A 356 22.02 -7.18 22.80
C ASP A 356 21.17 -6.67 21.63
N LEU A 357 21.68 -6.83 20.42
CA LEU A 357 20.94 -6.68 19.17
C LEU A 357 20.72 -8.06 18.57
N PHE A 358 19.47 -8.54 18.61
CA PHE A 358 19.08 -9.79 17.97
C PHE A 358 18.60 -9.52 16.55
N ILE A 359 19.09 -10.30 15.60
CA ILE A 359 18.68 -10.30 14.20
C ILE A 359 18.19 -11.71 13.88
N VAL A 360 16.97 -11.83 13.35
CA VAL A 360 16.42 -13.08 12.83
C VAL A 360 16.07 -12.86 11.37
N SER A 361 16.64 -13.65 10.47
CA SER A 361 16.44 -13.47 9.03
C SER A 361 16.08 -14.76 8.31
N ARG A 362 15.39 -14.58 7.17
CA ARG A 362 15.09 -15.61 6.17
C ARG A 362 15.50 -15.06 4.81
N GLY A 363 16.28 -15.83 4.06
CA GLY A 363 16.69 -15.46 2.70
C GLY A 363 17.75 -14.36 2.62
N VAL A 364 18.42 -14.04 3.73
CA VAL A 364 19.41 -12.96 3.83
C VAL A 364 20.71 -13.52 4.38
N SER A 365 21.80 -13.36 3.64
CA SER A 365 23.15 -13.78 4.02
C SER A 365 24.02 -12.63 4.52
N GLU A 366 23.67 -11.38 4.17
CA GLU A 366 24.40 -10.18 4.57
C GLU A 366 23.43 -9.01 4.79
N ALA A 367 23.67 -8.24 5.86
CA ALA A 367 22.87 -7.08 6.22
C ALA A 367 23.77 -5.92 6.63
N LYS A 368 23.42 -4.72 6.17
CA LYS A 368 23.96 -3.47 6.66
C LYS A 368 23.09 -2.96 7.81
N ILE A 369 23.70 -2.63 8.94
CA ILE A 369 23.04 -2.01 10.09
C ILE A 369 23.64 -0.64 10.41
N THR A 370 22.83 0.29 10.91
CA THR A 370 23.27 1.57 11.45
C THR A 370 22.98 1.62 12.95
N LEU A 371 24.02 1.66 13.77
CA LEU A 371 23.89 1.77 15.23
C LEU A 371 23.97 3.23 15.70
N PRO A 372 23.01 3.70 16.52
CA PRO A 372 23.11 5.00 17.18
C PRO A 372 24.03 4.95 18.41
N GLU A 373 24.56 6.10 18.83
CA GLU A 373 25.45 6.23 20.00
C GLU A 373 24.84 5.65 21.29
N ARG A 374 23.53 5.79 21.47
CA ARG A 374 22.82 5.29 22.65
C ARG A 374 22.75 3.75 22.76
N TRP A 375 23.12 3.00 21.72
CA TRP A 375 23.08 1.53 21.72
C TRP A 375 24.43 0.88 21.96
N VAL A 376 25.52 1.65 21.94
CA VAL A 376 26.86 1.08 22.06
C VAL A 376 27.38 1.13 23.50
N PRO A 377 28.14 0.11 23.94
CA PRO A 377 28.54 -1.09 23.19
C PRO A 377 27.37 -2.08 23.00
N ALA A 378 27.25 -2.70 21.81
CA ALA A 378 26.19 -3.66 21.47
C ALA A 378 26.75 -5.05 21.13
N ASN A 379 26.22 -6.12 21.74
CA ASN A 379 26.50 -7.49 21.31
C ASN A 379 25.52 -7.88 20.21
N ILE A 380 26.03 -8.40 19.09
CA ILE A 380 25.22 -8.74 17.93
C ILE A 380 24.99 -10.25 17.90
N ASN A 381 23.73 -10.66 17.88
CA ASN A 381 23.33 -12.05 17.70
C ASN A 381 22.49 -12.17 16.42
N TRP A 382 22.82 -13.12 15.55
CA TRP A 382 22.08 -13.39 14.34
C TRP A 382 21.63 -14.85 14.31
N ASN A 383 20.31 -15.09 14.21
CA ASN A 383 19.70 -16.42 14.12
C ASN A 383 20.13 -17.32 15.28
N GLY A 384 20.28 -16.74 16.48
CA GLY A 384 20.70 -17.42 17.70
C GLY A 384 22.22 -17.52 17.89
N GLN A 385 23.02 -17.09 16.91
CA GLN A 385 24.49 -17.17 16.97
C GLN A 385 25.10 -15.80 17.30
N PRO A 386 25.98 -15.69 18.31
CA PRO A 386 26.79 -14.50 18.52
C PRO A 386 27.68 -14.24 17.30
N ILE A 387 27.65 -13.02 16.78
CA ILE A 387 28.47 -12.60 15.64
C ILE A 387 29.67 -11.80 16.15
N THR A 388 29.42 -10.65 16.77
CA THR A 388 30.46 -9.72 17.19
C THR A 388 29.97 -8.77 18.28
N ARG A 389 30.87 -7.96 18.85
CA ARG A 389 30.56 -6.83 19.73
C ARG A 389 30.99 -5.54 19.03
N LEU A 390 30.08 -4.57 18.97
CA LEU A 390 30.33 -3.27 18.35
C LEU A 390 30.41 -2.19 19.43
N ASP A 391 31.61 -1.62 19.61
CA ASP A 391 31.88 -0.65 20.68
C ASP A 391 31.67 0.82 20.26
N ALA A 392 31.38 1.09 18.98
CA ALA A 392 31.19 2.44 18.45
C ALA A 392 29.92 2.55 17.59
N ALA A 393 29.29 3.73 17.59
CA ALA A 393 28.20 4.02 16.66
C ALA A 393 28.69 4.03 15.21
N GLY A 394 27.80 3.74 14.26
CA GLY A 394 28.18 3.77 12.85
C GLY A 394 27.41 2.79 11.97
N CYS A 395 27.86 2.68 10.71
CA CYS A 395 27.32 1.75 9.74
C CYS A 395 28.22 0.51 9.65
N TYR A 396 27.64 -0.68 9.79
CA TYR A 396 28.34 -1.95 9.78
C TYR A 396 27.71 -2.90 8.77
N VAL A 397 28.54 -3.69 8.10
CA VAL A 397 28.09 -4.81 7.25
C VAL A 397 28.36 -6.09 8.02
N LEU A 398 27.31 -6.89 8.20
CA LEU A 398 27.33 -8.14 8.93
C LEU A 398 27.03 -9.29 7.97
N SER A 399 27.73 -10.41 8.12
CA SER A 399 27.45 -11.64 7.38
C SER A 399 26.97 -12.74 8.33
N GLU A 400 25.94 -13.45 7.93
CA GLU A 400 25.45 -14.60 8.70
C GLU A 400 26.49 -15.74 8.66
N GLY A 401 27.05 -16.07 9.82
CA GLY A 401 28.00 -17.18 10.00
C GLY A 401 29.49 -16.83 9.95
N LYS A 402 29.85 -15.54 10.02
CA LYS A 402 31.25 -15.12 10.23
C LYS A 402 31.32 -14.10 11.37
N ALA A 403 32.13 -14.43 12.39
CA ALA A 403 32.57 -13.52 13.43
C ALA A 403 33.70 -12.62 12.92
#